data_AF-A0A2V4NP16-F1
#
_entry.id   AF-A0A2V4NP16-F1
#
_cell.length_a   1.000
_cell.length_b   1.000
_cell.length_c   1.000
_cell.angle_alpha   90.00
_cell.angle_beta   90.00
_cell.angle_gamma   90.00
#
_symmetry.space_group_name_H-M   'P 1'
#
loop_
_entity.id
_entity.type
_entity.pdbx_description
1 polymer ?
#
loop_
_entity_poly.entity_id
_entity_poly.type
_entity_poly.pdbx_seq_one_letter_code
_entity_poly.pdbx_strand_id
1 'polypeptide(L)'
;MAPAPTLAERLDAAPSDSLSVADIATATGLSESTVRRLAKEPGWPADASGDHREQRYPREAVAAWMRDNQGTRVNPEELPGADDDRVTLTEVANRTGRLRETVSRMPSTYRNSADPFPTADPLGTYSWGEVKAWLGRRSSRTGPRGTVQPPAAAAEAATQPVLDKLTTAMIERLTGKSKEAVKTLVRRPEIAELSTAKVGRLRVWSADTLLPLLWQLGYLPASGPLGTEQRAVLVELGYLPATGKPTAEQRAVLREFGYDEQGSVEHRAWLRGPHRTATELAKYYGVSISAISKRIARAQEAGQPVPHPADTEDGTRYDPRAFDAFWNPPAAD
;
A
#
# COMPACT_ATOMS: atom_id res chain seq x y z
N MET A 1 -6.56 -16.01 31.53
CA MET A 1 -6.68 -15.64 30.10
C MET A 1 -6.33 -16.87 29.28
N ALA A 2 -7.21 -17.32 28.38
CA ALA A 2 -6.87 -18.39 27.45
C ALA A 2 -5.79 -17.89 26.46
N PRO A 3 -4.87 -18.77 25.99
CA PRO A 3 -3.90 -18.40 24.96
C PRO A 3 -4.63 -17.99 23.67
N ALA A 4 -4.07 -17.01 22.96
CA ALA A 4 -4.63 -16.59 21.68
C ALA A 4 -4.50 -17.71 20.64
N PRO A 5 -5.53 -17.94 19.80
CA PRO A 5 -5.51 -19.01 18.81
C PRO A 5 -4.40 -18.78 17.78
N THR A 6 -3.68 -19.85 17.47
CA THR A 6 -2.60 -19.93 16.48
C THR A 6 -3.11 -19.69 15.06
N LEU A 7 -2.21 -19.48 14.09
CA LEU A 7 -2.64 -19.31 12.69
C LEU A 7 -3.29 -20.55 12.13
N ALA A 8 -2.79 -21.74 12.51
CA ALA A 8 -3.36 -23.01 12.09
C ALA A 8 -4.80 -23.15 12.62
N GLU A 9 -5.04 -22.86 13.90
CA GLU A 9 -6.40 -22.91 14.48
C GLU A 9 -7.36 -21.91 13.84
N ARG A 10 -6.86 -20.73 13.42
CA ARG A 10 -7.69 -19.75 12.69
C ARG A 10 -8.00 -20.19 11.27
N LEU A 11 -7.05 -20.84 10.60
CA LEU A 11 -7.25 -21.42 9.27
C LEU A 11 -8.21 -22.60 9.33
N ASP A 12 -8.11 -23.46 10.35
CA ASP A 12 -9.03 -24.58 10.59
C ASP A 12 -10.48 -24.09 10.82
N ALA A 13 -10.66 -22.87 11.34
CA ALA A 13 -11.95 -22.23 11.52
C ALA A 13 -12.49 -21.48 10.27
N ALA A 14 -11.72 -21.41 9.17
CA ALA A 14 -12.16 -20.75 7.95
C ALA A 14 -13.31 -21.52 7.26
N PRO A 15 -14.32 -20.85 6.69
CA PRO A 15 -15.54 -21.48 6.19
C PRO A 15 -15.37 -22.29 4.89
N SER A 16 -14.24 -22.14 4.19
CA SER A 16 -14.00 -22.73 2.88
C SER A 16 -12.85 -23.74 2.92
N ASP A 17 -13.03 -24.92 2.31
CA ASP A 17 -11.97 -25.94 2.20
C ASP A 17 -10.87 -25.58 1.18
N SER A 18 -11.14 -24.59 0.33
CA SER A 18 -10.21 -24.05 -0.66
C SER A 18 -10.06 -22.56 -0.41
N LEU A 19 -8.82 -22.12 -0.15
CA LEU A 19 -8.52 -20.75 0.26
C LEU A 19 -7.67 -20.04 -0.79
N SER A 20 -8.14 -18.87 -1.23
CA SER A 20 -7.29 -17.94 -1.96
C SER A 20 -6.24 -17.30 -1.04
N VAL A 21 -5.27 -16.60 -1.63
CA VAL A 21 -4.31 -15.76 -0.87
C VAL A 21 -5.02 -14.76 0.04
N ALA A 22 -6.14 -14.18 -0.42
CA ALA A 22 -6.92 -13.21 0.35
C ALA A 22 -7.65 -13.88 1.53
N ASP A 23 -8.15 -15.11 1.34
CA ASP A 23 -8.80 -15.87 2.41
C ASP A 23 -7.80 -16.26 3.50
N ILE A 24 -6.60 -16.72 3.09
CA ILE A 24 -5.50 -17.03 4.02
C ILE A 24 -5.10 -15.77 4.78
N ALA A 25 -4.89 -14.65 4.09
CA ALA A 25 -4.55 -13.36 4.70
C ALA A 25 -5.60 -12.93 5.74
N THR A 26 -6.88 -13.04 5.39
CA THR A 26 -8.01 -12.69 6.27
C THR A 26 -8.08 -13.60 7.50
N ALA A 27 -8.04 -14.92 7.30
CA ALA A 27 -8.11 -15.89 8.39
C ALA A 27 -6.89 -15.77 9.35
N THR A 28 -5.71 -15.51 8.80
CA THR A 28 -4.47 -15.44 9.59
C THR A 28 -4.17 -14.05 10.16
N GLY A 29 -4.77 -12.99 9.62
CA GLY A 29 -4.38 -11.61 9.89
C GLY A 29 -3.01 -11.23 9.27
N LEU A 30 -2.51 -12.01 8.31
CA LEU A 30 -1.32 -11.69 7.54
C LEU A 30 -1.65 -10.76 6.37
N SER A 31 -0.67 -9.99 5.89
CA SER A 31 -0.83 -9.30 4.60
C SER A 31 -0.76 -10.28 3.43
N GLU A 32 -1.50 -10.02 2.35
CA GLU A 32 -1.43 -10.83 1.13
C GLU A 32 0.00 -10.96 0.60
N SER A 33 0.79 -9.87 0.62
CA SER A 33 2.18 -9.92 0.18
C SER A 33 3.02 -10.90 1.01
N THR A 34 2.72 -11.02 2.31
CA THR A 34 3.37 -12.00 3.18
C THR A 34 2.94 -13.41 2.79
N VAL A 35 1.65 -13.65 2.55
CA VAL A 35 1.13 -14.95 2.10
C VAL A 35 1.73 -15.34 0.74
N ARG A 36 1.79 -14.43 -0.25
CA ARG A 36 2.43 -14.68 -1.56
C ARG A 36 3.92 -14.98 -1.46
N ARG A 37 4.60 -14.45 -0.44
CA ARG A 37 6.00 -14.78 -0.17
C ARG A 37 6.11 -16.19 0.44
N LEU A 38 5.24 -16.52 1.41
CA LEU A 38 5.20 -17.87 2.00
C LEU A 38 4.85 -18.93 0.96
N ALA A 39 4.00 -18.60 -0.02
CA ALA A 39 3.66 -19.47 -1.15
C ALA A 39 4.86 -19.84 -2.06
N LYS A 40 6.01 -19.19 -1.87
CA LYS A 40 7.27 -19.49 -2.57
C LYS A 40 8.26 -20.29 -1.73
N GLU A 41 7.94 -20.56 -0.46
CA GLU A 41 8.79 -21.33 0.44
C GLU A 41 8.75 -22.82 0.07
N PRO A 42 9.86 -23.55 0.26
CA PRO A 42 9.90 -24.99 0.04
C PRO A 42 8.83 -25.72 0.87
N GLY A 43 8.14 -26.66 0.23
CA GLY A 43 7.10 -27.47 0.88
C GLY A 43 5.75 -26.79 1.05
N TRP A 44 5.57 -25.54 0.56
CA TRP A 44 4.25 -24.91 0.55
C TRP A 44 3.25 -25.77 -0.25
N PRO A 45 1.98 -25.88 0.19
CA PRO A 45 0.96 -26.68 -0.49
C PRO A 45 0.81 -26.33 -1.97
N ALA A 46 0.65 -27.36 -2.80
CA ALA A 46 0.37 -27.16 -4.23
C ALA A 46 -0.97 -26.44 -4.43
N ASP A 47 -1.01 -25.59 -5.44
CA ASP A 47 -2.24 -24.95 -5.90
C ASP A 47 -3.21 -26.00 -6.44
N ALA A 48 -4.43 -26.01 -5.91
CA ALA A 48 -5.49 -26.93 -6.27
C ALA A 48 -6.17 -26.53 -7.59
N SER A 49 -6.05 -25.27 -8.02
CA SER A 49 -6.85 -24.74 -9.12
C SER A 49 -6.27 -25.04 -10.52
N GLY A 50 -4.97 -25.32 -10.65
CA GLY A 50 -4.30 -25.54 -11.95
C GLY A 50 -4.34 -24.36 -12.94
N ASP A 51 -5.19 -23.37 -12.70
CA ASP A 51 -5.34 -22.13 -13.46
C ASP A 51 -4.58 -21.00 -12.75
N HIS A 52 -3.60 -20.43 -13.45
CA HIS A 52 -2.70 -19.41 -12.93
C HIS A 52 -3.38 -18.08 -12.57
N ARG A 53 -4.66 -17.90 -12.94
CA ARG A 53 -5.40 -16.66 -12.68
C ARG A 53 -5.93 -16.54 -11.24
N GLU A 54 -6.15 -17.65 -10.55
CA GLU A 54 -6.65 -17.64 -9.16
C GLU A 54 -6.04 -18.81 -8.35
N GLN A 55 -4.88 -18.56 -7.74
CA GLN A 55 -4.20 -19.56 -6.93
C GLN A 55 -5.05 -19.89 -5.69
N ARG A 56 -5.45 -21.16 -5.56
CA ARG A 56 -6.25 -21.65 -4.44
C ARG A 56 -5.59 -22.83 -3.77
N TYR A 57 -5.47 -22.77 -2.45
CA TYR A 57 -4.76 -23.78 -1.67
C TYR A 57 -5.73 -24.58 -0.80
N PRO A 58 -5.52 -25.90 -0.64
CA PRO A 58 -6.31 -26.70 0.29
C PRO A 58 -6.12 -26.19 1.73
N ARG A 59 -7.23 -25.88 2.42
CA ARG A 59 -7.24 -25.32 3.79
C ARG A 59 -6.39 -26.15 4.76
N GLU A 60 -6.64 -27.46 4.82
CA GLU A 60 -5.94 -28.37 5.72
C GLU A 60 -4.44 -28.44 5.43
N ALA A 61 -4.04 -28.41 4.16
CA ALA A 61 -2.64 -28.43 3.78
C ALA A 61 -1.91 -27.14 4.19
N VAL A 62 -2.57 -25.98 4.04
CA VAL A 62 -2.02 -24.69 4.50
C VAL A 62 -1.96 -24.65 6.03
N ALA A 63 -2.99 -25.12 6.73
CA ALA A 63 -2.99 -25.17 8.19
C ALA A 63 -1.89 -26.11 8.73
N ALA A 64 -1.70 -27.28 8.11
CA ALA A 64 -0.61 -28.21 8.44
C ALA A 64 0.76 -27.56 8.21
N TRP A 65 0.99 -26.99 7.02
CA TRP A 65 2.24 -26.30 6.72
C TRP A 65 2.52 -25.14 7.67
N MET A 66 1.50 -24.38 8.06
CA MET A 66 1.61 -23.29 9.03
C MET A 66 1.93 -23.82 10.43
N ARG A 67 1.37 -24.96 10.83
CA ARG A 67 1.69 -25.61 12.10
C ARG A 67 3.16 -26.05 12.13
N ASP A 68 3.63 -26.66 11.05
CA ASP A 68 5.02 -27.14 10.92
C ASP A 68 6.02 -25.98 10.83
N ASN A 69 5.70 -24.92 10.07
CA ASN A 69 6.55 -23.73 9.97
C ASN A 69 6.44 -22.77 11.16
N GLN A 70 5.41 -22.89 11.98
CA GLN A 70 5.39 -22.28 13.31
C GLN A 70 6.20 -23.10 14.31
N GLY A 71 6.21 -24.44 14.16
CA GLY A 71 7.02 -25.37 14.95
C GLY A 71 8.52 -25.23 14.71
N THR A 72 8.97 -24.73 13.55
CA THR A 72 10.39 -24.40 13.29
C THR A 72 10.86 -23.10 13.95
N ARG A 73 10.04 -22.45 14.79
CA ARG A 73 10.51 -21.38 15.67
C ARG A 73 11.38 -21.98 16.76
N VAL A 74 12.67 -21.71 16.66
CA VAL A 74 13.70 -21.95 17.68
C VAL A 74 13.14 -21.62 19.08
N ASN A 75 12.73 -22.64 19.85
CA ASN A 75 12.44 -22.50 21.26
C ASN A 75 13.78 -22.38 21.98
N PRO A 76 14.15 -21.19 22.52
CA PRO A 76 15.45 -21.02 23.16
C PRO A 76 15.66 -21.95 24.36
N GLU A 77 14.59 -22.43 24.99
CA GLU A 77 14.65 -23.36 26.13
C GLU A 77 14.97 -24.81 25.71
N GLU A 78 14.69 -25.18 24.46
CA GLU A 78 14.96 -26.52 23.91
C GLU A 78 16.24 -26.58 23.09
N LEU A 79 16.97 -25.47 22.99
CA LEU A 79 18.21 -25.42 22.23
C LEU A 79 19.35 -26.15 22.96
N PRO A 80 20.15 -26.96 22.25
CA PRO A 80 21.23 -27.71 22.87
C PRO A 80 22.37 -26.80 23.37
N GLY A 81 23.02 -27.20 24.46
CA GLY A 81 24.21 -26.57 25.03
C GLY A 81 23.95 -25.64 26.21
N ALA A 82 24.95 -25.51 27.08
CA ALA A 82 24.89 -24.75 28.32
C ALA A 82 24.99 -23.24 28.07
N ASP A 83 24.36 -22.42 28.91
CA ASP A 83 24.34 -20.95 28.77
C ASP A 83 25.74 -20.33 28.77
N ASP A 84 26.69 -20.97 29.46
CA ASP A 84 28.07 -20.52 29.59
C ASP A 84 28.95 -20.88 28.38
N ASP A 85 28.43 -21.64 27.41
CA ASP A 85 29.18 -22.03 26.22
C ASP A 85 29.62 -20.81 25.40
N ARG A 86 30.84 -20.88 24.87
CA ARG A 86 31.34 -19.97 23.85
C ARG A 86 31.15 -20.58 22.48
N VAL A 87 30.38 -19.92 21.63
CA VAL A 87 29.98 -20.46 20.32
C VAL A 87 30.31 -19.50 19.19
N THR A 88 30.76 -20.04 18.07
CA THR A 88 30.90 -19.36 16.79
C THR A 88 29.54 -19.22 16.09
N LEU A 89 29.42 -18.33 15.12
CA LEU A 89 28.20 -18.22 14.29
C LEU A 89 27.88 -19.52 13.54
N THR A 90 28.88 -20.35 13.26
CA THR A 90 28.71 -21.69 12.70
C THR A 90 27.96 -22.59 13.67
N GLU A 91 28.39 -22.61 14.94
CA GLU A 91 27.78 -23.43 15.98
C GLU A 91 26.38 -22.91 16.33
N VAL A 92 26.19 -21.59 16.35
CA VAL A 92 24.85 -21.00 16.47
C VAL A 92 23.93 -21.48 15.34
N ALA A 93 24.40 -21.49 14.09
CA ALA A 93 23.62 -21.99 12.95
C ALA A 93 23.25 -23.47 13.12
N ASN A 94 24.23 -24.31 13.47
CA ASN A 94 24.01 -25.74 13.68
C ASN A 94 23.04 -26.01 14.84
N ARG A 95 23.23 -25.35 15.99
CA ARG A 95 22.40 -25.54 17.19
C ARG A 95 20.98 -25.03 17.00
N THR A 96 20.78 -24.01 16.17
CA THR A 96 19.44 -23.44 15.86
C THR A 96 18.76 -24.05 14.63
N GLY A 97 19.45 -24.91 13.88
CA GLY A 97 18.97 -25.42 12.58
C GLY A 97 18.82 -24.34 11.50
N ARG A 98 19.40 -23.15 11.70
CA ARG A 98 19.30 -22.03 10.75
C ARG A 98 20.44 -22.06 9.74
N LEU A 99 20.18 -21.54 8.54
CA LEU A 99 21.23 -21.36 7.53
C LEU A 99 22.34 -20.44 8.07
N ARG A 100 23.60 -20.88 7.93
CA ARG A 100 24.80 -20.12 8.35
C ARG A 100 24.81 -18.70 7.79
N GLU A 101 24.41 -18.52 6.54
CA GLU A 101 24.34 -17.19 5.90
C GLU A 101 23.34 -16.26 6.59
N THR A 102 22.22 -16.81 7.06
CA THR A 102 21.22 -16.02 7.81
C THR A 102 21.79 -15.58 9.14
N VAL A 103 22.47 -16.47 9.85
CA VAL A 103 23.08 -16.20 11.16
C VAL A 103 24.24 -15.20 11.03
N SER A 104 25.07 -15.32 9.99
CA SER A 104 26.22 -14.43 9.78
C SER A 104 25.84 -12.97 9.48
N ARG A 105 24.64 -12.73 8.93
CA ARG A 105 24.10 -11.39 8.69
C ARG A 105 23.50 -10.74 9.95
N MET A 106 23.22 -11.49 11.02
CA MET A 106 22.55 -10.96 12.20
C MET A 106 23.33 -9.85 12.91
N PRO A 107 24.65 -9.98 13.17
CA PRO A 107 25.43 -8.92 13.83
C PRO A 107 25.36 -7.59 13.09
N SER A 108 25.49 -7.61 11.75
CA SER A 108 25.45 -6.39 10.93
C SER A 108 24.04 -5.82 10.78
N THR A 109 23.04 -6.69 10.55
CA THR A 109 21.64 -6.30 10.36
C THR A 109 21.07 -5.64 11.62
N TYR A 110 21.44 -6.14 12.79
CA TYR A 110 20.89 -5.68 14.06
C TYR A 110 21.82 -4.76 14.84
N ARG A 111 22.97 -4.39 14.29
CA ARG A 111 23.96 -3.51 14.96
C ARG A 111 23.35 -2.22 15.52
N ASN A 112 22.45 -1.60 14.76
CA ASN A 112 21.80 -0.33 15.11
C ASN A 112 20.33 -0.51 15.53
N SER A 113 19.93 -1.73 15.88
CA SER A 113 18.57 -2.02 16.32
C SER A 113 18.41 -1.70 17.81
N ALA A 114 17.18 -1.42 18.25
CA ALA A 114 16.84 -1.33 19.68
C ALA A 114 17.04 -2.68 20.44
N ASP A 115 17.33 -3.76 19.72
CA ASP A 115 17.70 -5.08 20.26
C ASP A 115 18.89 -5.63 19.45
N PRO A 116 20.12 -5.15 19.73
CA PRO A 116 21.29 -5.54 18.97
C PRO A 116 21.65 -7.00 19.24
N PHE A 117 22.23 -7.65 18.22
CA PHE A 117 22.77 -8.99 18.38
C PHE A 117 23.92 -8.97 19.41
N PRO A 118 24.11 -10.04 20.22
CA PRO A 118 25.20 -10.10 21.18
C PRO A 118 26.56 -9.78 20.56
N THR A 119 27.43 -9.15 21.34
CA THR A 119 28.74 -8.74 20.84
C THR A 119 29.70 -9.92 20.91
N ALA A 120 30.50 -10.10 19.86
CA ALA A 120 31.55 -11.11 19.87
C ALA A 120 32.68 -10.72 20.82
N ASP A 121 33.31 -11.69 21.45
CA ASP A 121 34.56 -11.50 22.17
C ASP A 121 35.74 -11.23 21.19
N PRO A 122 36.95 -10.92 21.68
CA PRO A 122 38.12 -10.71 20.83
C PRO A 122 38.49 -11.90 19.93
N LEU A 123 37.99 -13.10 20.24
CA LEU A 123 38.22 -14.33 19.47
C LEU A 123 37.10 -14.59 18.44
N GLY A 124 36.09 -13.73 18.35
CA GLY A 124 34.97 -13.88 17.41
C GLY A 124 33.89 -14.86 17.87
N THR A 125 33.86 -15.22 19.16
CA THR A 125 32.87 -16.12 19.76
C THR A 125 31.82 -15.34 20.56
N TYR A 126 30.65 -15.95 20.75
CA TYR A 126 29.49 -15.35 21.40
C TYR A 126 29.12 -16.17 22.64
N SER A 127 28.62 -15.51 23.68
CA SER A 127 28.01 -16.23 24.82
C SER A 127 26.71 -16.88 24.37
N TRP A 128 26.59 -18.20 24.57
CA TRP A 128 25.40 -18.92 24.14
C TRP A 128 24.14 -18.48 24.89
N GLY A 129 24.24 -18.23 26.20
CA GLY A 129 23.16 -17.68 27.02
C GLY A 129 22.64 -16.34 26.49
N GLU A 130 23.53 -15.42 26.11
CA GLU A 130 23.14 -14.14 25.52
C GLU A 130 22.47 -14.32 24.14
N VAL A 131 22.96 -15.25 23.33
CA VAL A 131 22.36 -15.58 22.03
C VAL A 131 20.98 -16.21 22.21
N LYS A 132 20.79 -17.13 23.15
CA LYS A 132 19.49 -17.73 23.48
C LYS A 132 18.51 -16.68 24.01
N ALA A 133 18.95 -15.84 24.94
CA ALA A 133 18.14 -14.74 25.45
C ALA A 133 17.75 -13.74 24.35
N TRP A 134 18.67 -13.41 23.44
CA TRP A 134 18.38 -12.54 22.31
C TRP A 134 17.40 -13.19 21.31
N LEU A 135 17.57 -14.48 21.00
CA LEU A 135 16.65 -15.24 20.16
C LEU A 135 15.25 -15.32 20.79
N GLY A 136 15.17 -15.51 22.11
CA GLY A 136 13.92 -15.50 22.88
C GLY A 136 13.24 -14.13 22.92
N ARG A 137 14.00 -13.06 23.14
CA ARG A 137 13.49 -11.68 23.06
C ARG A 137 13.00 -11.36 21.65
N ARG A 138 13.67 -11.84 20.61
CA ARG A 138 13.23 -11.62 19.22
C ARG A 138 12.07 -12.51 18.80
N SER A 139 11.99 -13.76 19.26
CA SER A 139 10.84 -14.61 19.00
C SER A 139 9.57 -14.07 19.69
N SER A 140 9.73 -13.37 20.82
CA SER A 140 8.64 -12.68 21.54
C SER A 140 8.36 -11.24 21.10
N ARG A 141 9.35 -10.46 20.63
CA ARG A 141 9.16 -9.13 19.99
C ARG A 141 8.58 -9.22 18.59
N THR A 142 8.94 -10.27 17.87
CA THR A 142 8.15 -10.78 16.75
C THR A 142 7.03 -11.66 17.32
N GLY A 143 6.39 -11.18 18.40
CA GLY A 143 5.17 -11.73 18.95
C GLY A 143 4.21 -11.99 17.81
N PRO A 144 3.42 -13.06 17.92
CA PRO A 144 3.06 -13.86 16.76
C PRO A 144 2.48 -12.93 15.70
N ARG A 145 3.14 -12.88 14.53
CA ARG A 145 2.67 -12.15 13.34
C ARG A 145 1.38 -12.80 12.79
N GLY A 146 0.44 -13.11 13.67
CA GLY A 146 -0.68 -13.99 13.47
C GLY A 146 -1.53 -14.25 14.71
N THR A 147 -1.12 -13.85 15.93
CA THR A 147 -2.01 -13.94 17.11
C THR A 147 -2.56 -12.60 17.55
N VAL A 148 -2.36 -11.52 16.79
CA VAL A 148 -3.24 -10.36 16.92
C VAL A 148 -4.61 -10.88 16.51
N GLN A 149 -5.46 -11.18 17.49
CA GLN A 149 -6.89 -11.34 17.26
C GLN A 149 -7.29 -10.14 16.40
N PRO A 150 -7.93 -10.33 15.22
CA PRO A 150 -8.46 -9.19 14.49
C PRO A 150 -9.22 -8.35 15.52
N PRO A 151 -8.94 -7.05 15.65
CA PRO A 151 -9.65 -6.23 16.61
C PRO A 151 -11.13 -6.49 16.36
N ALA A 152 -11.83 -7.03 17.37
CA ALA A 152 -13.26 -7.24 17.32
C ALA A 152 -13.85 -5.89 16.94
N ALA A 153 -14.47 -5.82 15.75
CA ALA A 153 -15.00 -4.63 15.08
C ALA A 153 -14.97 -3.40 15.99
N ALA A 154 -13.79 -2.78 16.10
CA ALA A 154 -13.64 -1.61 16.92
C ALA A 154 -14.28 -0.51 16.10
N ALA A 155 -15.44 -0.06 16.57
CA ALA A 155 -16.14 1.10 16.08
C ALA A 155 -15.13 2.21 15.78
N GLU A 156 -15.18 2.70 14.53
CA GLU A 156 -14.68 4.00 14.08
C GLU A 156 -13.54 4.59 14.92
N ALA A 157 -12.35 4.01 14.83
CA ALA A 157 -11.15 4.68 15.29
C ALA A 157 -10.68 5.61 14.17
N ALA A 158 -10.71 6.91 14.44
CA ALA A 158 -10.32 8.00 13.57
C ALA A 158 -9.02 7.72 12.79
N THR A 159 -9.13 7.86 11.46
CA THR A 159 -8.11 7.54 10.47
C THR A 159 -6.92 8.50 10.56
N GLN A 160 -5.88 8.14 11.30
CA GLN A 160 -4.56 8.74 11.12
C GLN A 160 -3.85 8.10 9.91
N PRO A 161 -3.07 8.86 9.12
CA PRO A 161 -2.30 8.34 8.00
C PRO A 161 -1.33 7.23 8.47
N VAL A 162 -1.40 6.07 7.84
CA VAL A 162 -0.61 4.86 8.22
C VAL A 162 0.86 4.99 7.77
N LEU A 163 1.15 5.89 6.83
CA LEU A 163 2.49 6.18 6.31
C LEU A 163 2.66 7.69 6.05
N ASP A 164 3.45 8.38 6.87
CA ASP A 164 3.73 9.82 6.70
C ASP A 164 4.84 10.12 5.69
N LYS A 165 5.35 9.12 4.95
CA LYS A 165 6.55 9.28 4.12
C LYS A 165 6.34 8.88 2.67
N LEU A 166 6.73 9.78 1.77
CA LEU A 166 6.79 9.56 0.33
C LEU A 166 8.19 9.13 -0.11
N THR A 167 8.26 8.07 -0.91
CA THR A 167 9.48 7.64 -1.62
C THR A 167 9.43 8.06 -3.09
N THR A 168 10.57 8.02 -3.78
CA THR A 168 10.63 8.30 -5.23
C THR A 168 9.69 7.39 -6.04
N ALA A 169 9.51 6.14 -5.64
CA ALA A 169 8.58 5.21 -6.31
C ALA A 169 7.11 5.59 -6.10
N MET A 170 6.75 6.09 -4.90
CA MET A 170 5.40 6.59 -4.64
C MET A 170 5.11 7.86 -5.44
N ILE A 171 6.09 8.76 -5.57
CA ILE A 171 5.97 9.97 -6.40
C ILE A 171 5.80 9.62 -7.88
N GLU A 172 6.47 8.55 -8.36
CA GLU A 172 6.29 8.02 -9.72
C GLU A 172 4.84 7.59 -9.96
N ARG A 173 4.28 6.79 -9.05
CA ARG A 173 2.88 6.33 -9.12
C ARG A 173 1.87 7.46 -8.98
N LEU A 174 2.14 8.43 -8.10
CA LEU A 174 1.30 9.62 -7.91
C LEU A 174 1.27 10.52 -9.15
N THR A 175 2.43 10.77 -9.77
CA THR A 175 2.52 11.73 -10.88
C THR A 175 2.31 11.09 -12.25
N GLY A 176 2.33 9.75 -12.33
CA GLY A 176 2.30 9.00 -13.60
C GLY A 176 3.52 9.26 -14.51
N LYS A 177 4.58 9.88 -13.97
CA LYS A 177 5.79 10.23 -14.72
C LYS A 177 6.78 9.07 -14.70
N SER A 178 7.69 9.03 -15.67
CA SER A 178 8.77 8.05 -15.67
C SER A 178 9.77 8.31 -14.54
N LYS A 179 10.44 7.25 -14.08
CA LYS A 179 11.52 7.31 -13.10
C LYS A 179 12.56 8.42 -13.35
N GLU A 180 12.97 8.65 -14.60
CA GLU A 180 13.93 9.72 -14.92
C GLU A 180 13.32 11.13 -14.78
N ALA A 181 12.06 11.30 -15.19
CA ALA A 181 11.35 12.56 -14.96
C ALA A 181 11.17 12.84 -13.47
N VAL A 182 10.89 11.81 -12.66
CA VAL A 182 10.80 11.96 -11.20
C VAL A 182 12.15 12.27 -10.58
N LYS A 183 13.25 11.65 -11.03
CA LYS A 183 14.60 12.02 -10.56
C LYS A 183 14.92 13.49 -10.78
N THR A 184 14.55 14.03 -11.94
CA THR A 184 14.73 15.45 -12.24
C THR A 184 13.82 16.31 -11.38
N LEU A 185 12.56 15.89 -11.18
CA LEU A 185 11.59 16.56 -10.33
C LEU A 185 12.11 16.70 -8.88
N VAL A 186 12.54 15.59 -8.27
CA VAL A 186 13.01 15.58 -6.88
C VAL A 186 14.36 16.26 -6.65
N ARG A 187 15.04 16.66 -7.73
CA ARG A 187 16.27 17.47 -7.68
C ARG A 187 15.99 18.97 -7.76
N ARG A 188 14.77 19.40 -8.09
CA ARG A 188 14.39 20.82 -8.04
C ARG A 188 14.53 21.32 -6.60
N PRO A 189 15.09 22.52 -6.38
CA PRO A 189 15.40 23.01 -5.04
C PRO A 189 14.17 22.98 -4.11
N GLU A 190 13.03 23.46 -4.61
CA GLU A 190 11.73 23.47 -3.91
C GLU A 190 11.30 22.10 -3.35
N ILE A 191 11.63 21.00 -4.05
CA ILE A 191 11.28 19.63 -3.63
C ILE A 191 12.44 19.00 -2.87
N ALA A 192 13.67 19.29 -3.25
CA ALA A 192 14.86 18.72 -2.63
C ALA A 192 15.03 19.17 -1.18
N GLU A 193 14.67 20.41 -0.86
CA GLU A 193 14.73 21.00 0.48
C GLU A 193 13.72 20.38 1.45
N LEU A 194 12.58 19.89 0.95
CA LEU A 194 11.55 19.20 1.74
C LEU A 194 11.90 17.74 2.08
N SER A 195 13.07 17.25 1.67
CA SER A 195 13.53 15.89 1.97
C SER A 195 13.81 15.75 3.46
N THR A 196 12.95 15.05 4.19
CA THR A 196 13.04 14.91 5.65
C THR A 196 14.14 13.94 6.10
N ALA A 197 14.51 12.95 5.28
CA ALA A 197 15.58 12.02 5.61
C ALA A 197 16.12 11.25 4.38
N LYS A 198 17.17 10.46 4.61
CA LYS A 198 17.56 9.35 3.72
C LYS A 198 17.30 8.03 4.42
N VAL A 199 16.62 7.12 3.75
CA VAL A 199 16.50 5.71 4.16
C VAL A 199 17.39 4.90 3.23
N GLY A 200 18.57 4.51 3.71
CA GLY A 200 19.62 3.91 2.88
C GLY A 200 20.13 4.90 1.81
N ARG A 201 20.01 4.53 0.53
CA ARG A 201 20.37 5.40 -0.61
C ARG A 201 19.21 6.26 -1.12
N LEU A 202 18.01 6.08 -0.59
CA LEU A 202 16.80 6.76 -1.07
C LEU A 202 16.47 7.96 -0.21
N ARG A 203 16.09 9.08 -0.84
CA ARG A 203 15.51 10.24 -0.14
C ARG A 203 14.04 9.95 0.13
N VAL A 204 13.57 10.46 1.27
CA VAL A 204 12.17 10.42 1.67
C VAL A 204 11.68 11.81 2.02
N TRP A 205 10.42 12.07 1.72
CA TRP A 205 9.73 13.32 1.98
C TRP A 205 8.56 13.08 2.91
N SER A 206 8.16 14.09 3.66
CA SER A 206 6.92 14.04 4.43
C SER A 206 5.72 14.14 3.48
N ALA A 207 4.70 13.32 3.69
CA ALA A 207 3.53 13.31 2.82
C ALA A 207 2.72 14.60 2.93
N ASP A 208 2.54 15.10 4.15
CA ASP A 208 1.84 16.35 4.49
C ASP A 208 2.47 17.61 3.86
N THR A 209 3.78 17.62 3.62
CA THR A 209 4.46 18.76 3.00
C THR A 209 4.64 18.63 1.50
N LEU A 210 4.95 17.42 1.00
CA LEU A 210 5.21 17.23 -0.41
C LEU A 210 3.93 17.14 -1.24
N LEU A 211 2.86 16.54 -0.72
CA LEU A 211 1.60 16.41 -1.46
C LEU A 211 1.01 17.77 -1.88
N PRO A 212 0.83 18.75 -0.96
CA PRO A 212 0.34 20.08 -1.33
C PRO A 212 1.19 20.74 -2.41
N LEU A 213 2.52 20.63 -2.31
CA LEU A 213 3.44 21.20 -3.29
C LEU A 213 3.27 20.53 -4.67
N LEU A 214 3.09 19.21 -4.72
CA LEU A 214 2.85 18.51 -5.98
C LEU A 214 1.52 18.93 -6.64
N TRP A 215 0.47 19.17 -5.85
CA TRP A 215 -0.79 19.73 -6.34
C TRP A 215 -0.64 21.18 -6.81
N GLN A 216 0.02 22.03 -6.02
CA GLN A 216 0.28 23.43 -6.36
C GLN A 216 1.08 23.59 -7.65
N LEU A 217 2.07 22.71 -7.86
CA LEU A 217 2.90 22.70 -9.08
C LEU A 217 2.20 22.02 -10.27
N GLY A 218 0.95 21.56 -10.12
CA GLY A 218 0.16 20.96 -11.18
C GLY A 218 0.61 19.56 -11.60
N TYR A 219 1.35 18.85 -10.74
CA TYR A 219 1.75 17.46 -10.99
C TYR A 219 0.66 16.46 -10.63
N LEU A 220 -0.36 16.89 -9.89
CA LEU A 220 -1.54 16.13 -9.53
C LEU A 220 -2.80 16.88 -9.99
N PRO A 221 -3.88 16.16 -10.34
CA PRO A 221 -5.12 16.80 -10.76
C PRO A 221 -5.75 17.55 -9.58
N ALA A 222 -6.10 18.83 -9.76
CA ALA A 222 -6.75 19.64 -8.72
C ALA A 222 -8.22 19.21 -8.46
N SER A 223 -8.83 18.50 -9.40
CA SER A 223 -10.21 18.02 -9.33
C SER A 223 -10.45 16.82 -10.24
N GLY A 224 -11.59 16.16 -10.06
CA GLY A 224 -12.01 15.02 -10.87
C GLY A 224 -11.44 13.68 -10.38
N PRO A 225 -11.68 12.58 -11.12
CA PRO A 225 -11.29 11.25 -10.68
C PRO A 225 -9.77 11.12 -10.65
N LEU A 226 -9.24 10.66 -9.51
CA LEU A 226 -7.85 10.25 -9.40
C LEU A 226 -7.65 8.96 -10.20
N GLY A 227 -6.50 8.84 -10.88
CA GLY A 227 -6.12 7.58 -11.53
C GLY A 227 -5.96 6.44 -10.51
N THR A 228 -6.05 5.19 -10.98
CA THR A 228 -5.97 3.99 -10.12
C THR A 228 -4.72 3.98 -9.24
N GLU A 229 -3.56 4.32 -9.81
CA GLU A 229 -2.29 4.37 -9.07
C GLU A 229 -2.21 5.54 -8.08
N GLN A 230 -2.78 6.70 -8.44
CA GLN A 230 -2.87 7.86 -7.54
C GLN A 230 -3.71 7.55 -6.31
N ARG A 231 -4.89 6.96 -6.56
CA ARG A 231 -5.80 6.52 -5.51
C ARG A 231 -5.13 5.47 -4.62
N ALA A 232 -4.46 4.47 -5.21
CA ALA A 232 -3.74 3.45 -4.47
C ALA A 232 -2.68 4.05 -3.53
N VAL A 233 -1.89 5.03 -3.99
CA VAL A 233 -0.90 5.69 -3.13
C VAL A 233 -1.57 6.50 -2.01
N LEU A 234 -2.65 7.24 -2.28
CA LEU A 234 -3.37 7.97 -1.23
C LEU A 234 -4.06 7.04 -0.22
N VAL A 235 -4.46 5.83 -0.64
CA VAL A 235 -4.92 4.76 0.26
C VAL A 235 -3.77 4.23 1.11
N GLU A 236 -2.61 3.95 0.51
CA GLU A 236 -1.40 3.51 1.24
C GLU A 236 -0.96 4.54 2.30
N LEU A 237 -1.12 5.83 1.99
CA LEU A 237 -0.83 6.93 2.90
C LEU A 237 -1.95 7.18 3.94
N GLY A 238 -3.14 6.59 3.76
CA GLY A 238 -4.29 6.77 4.66
C GLY A 238 -5.15 8.02 4.41
N TYR A 239 -4.86 8.78 3.34
CA TYR A 239 -5.67 9.95 2.94
C TYR A 239 -6.97 9.56 2.22
N LEU A 240 -7.07 8.33 1.72
CA LEU A 240 -8.29 7.76 1.14
C LEU A 240 -8.60 6.39 1.74
N PRO A 241 -9.87 5.97 1.79
CA PRO A 241 -10.22 4.62 2.21
C PRO A 241 -9.96 3.61 1.08
N ALA A 242 -9.54 2.41 1.45
CA ALA A 242 -9.31 1.32 0.49
C ALA A 242 -10.59 0.92 -0.28
N THR A 243 -11.74 1.00 0.39
CA THR A 243 -13.06 0.74 -0.18
C THR A 243 -14.05 1.82 0.27
N GLY A 244 -15.06 2.08 -0.56
CA GLY A 244 -16.12 3.04 -0.24
C GLY A 244 -15.74 4.51 -0.46
N LYS A 245 -16.57 5.41 0.09
CA LYS A 245 -16.46 6.86 -0.09
C LYS A 245 -15.56 7.48 0.99
N PRO A 246 -14.76 8.50 0.67
CA PRO A 246 -13.93 9.19 1.65
C PRO A 246 -14.77 9.85 2.75
N THR A 247 -14.27 9.83 3.99
CA THR A 247 -14.93 10.50 5.13
C THR A 247 -14.89 12.03 4.97
N ALA A 248 -15.69 12.75 5.75
CA ALA A 248 -15.70 14.21 5.72
C ALA A 248 -14.33 14.81 6.08
N GLU A 249 -13.62 14.18 7.04
CA GLU A 249 -12.27 14.57 7.47
C GLU A 249 -11.25 14.33 6.37
N GLN A 250 -11.25 13.15 5.73
CA GLN A 250 -10.36 12.85 4.60
C GLN A 250 -10.57 13.83 3.43
N ARG A 251 -11.82 14.18 3.13
CA ARG A 251 -12.14 15.21 2.14
C ARG A 251 -11.71 16.61 2.55
N ALA A 252 -11.67 16.92 3.85
CA ALA A 252 -11.19 18.21 4.33
C ALA A 252 -9.67 18.30 4.15
N VAL A 253 -8.93 17.27 4.57
CA VAL A 253 -7.47 17.18 4.41
C VAL A 253 -7.06 17.25 2.94
N LEU A 254 -7.72 16.49 2.07
CA LEU A 254 -7.43 16.56 0.64
C LEU A 254 -7.71 17.95 0.04
N ARG A 255 -8.76 18.64 0.52
CA ARG A 255 -9.03 20.03 0.12
C ARG A 255 -7.96 20.99 0.61
N GLU A 256 -7.43 20.81 1.81
CA GLU A 256 -6.27 21.58 2.30
C GLU A 256 -5.03 21.36 1.43
N PHE A 257 -4.86 20.16 0.88
CA PHE A 257 -3.80 19.86 -0.07
C PHE A 257 -4.05 20.39 -1.50
N GLY A 258 -5.24 20.95 -1.76
CA GLY A 258 -5.61 21.49 -3.08
C GLY A 258 -6.37 20.53 -3.99
N TYR A 259 -6.87 19.40 -3.47
CA TYR A 259 -7.73 18.46 -4.19
C TYR A 259 -9.19 18.53 -3.74
N ASP A 260 -10.10 18.83 -4.67
CA ASP A 260 -11.54 18.70 -4.46
C ASP A 260 -12.12 17.68 -5.44
N GLU A 261 -12.57 16.52 -4.92
CA GLU A 261 -13.21 15.46 -5.70
C GLU A 261 -14.44 15.99 -6.47
N GLN A 262 -15.14 16.99 -5.93
CA GLN A 262 -16.30 17.60 -6.57
C GLN A 262 -15.93 18.81 -7.45
N GLY A 263 -14.63 19.12 -7.57
CA GLY A 263 -14.11 20.33 -8.18
C GLY A 263 -14.25 21.57 -7.32
N SER A 264 -13.47 22.60 -7.67
CA SER A 264 -13.44 23.87 -6.93
C SER A 264 -14.84 24.45 -6.75
N VAL A 265 -15.04 25.31 -5.76
CA VAL A 265 -16.32 26.00 -5.55
C VAL A 265 -16.76 26.73 -6.82
N GLU A 266 -15.81 27.31 -7.55
CA GLU A 266 -16.03 27.93 -8.86
C GLU A 266 -16.44 26.92 -9.92
N HIS A 267 -15.81 25.75 -10.00
CA HIS A 267 -16.21 24.67 -10.91
C HIS A 267 -17.63 24.20 -10.60
N ARG A 268 -17.98 23.98 -9.33
CA ARG A 268 -19.33 23.59 -8.92
C ARG A 268 -20.37 24.67 -9.22
N ALA A 269 -20.03 25.94 -9.00
CA ALA A 269 -20.87 27.06 -9.36
C ALA A 269 -21.05 27.15 -10.89
N TRP A 270 -19.98 26.90 -11.64
CA TRP A 270 -19.99 26.90 -13.09
C TRP A 270 -20.86 25.77 -13.65
N LEU A 271 -20.79 24.56 -13.08
CA LEU A 271 -21.61 23.41 -13.45
C LEU A 271 -23.11 23.61 -13.16
N ARG A 272 -23.46 24.43 -12.16
CA ARG A 272 -24.85 24.80 -11.84
C ARG A 272 -25.33 26.03 -12.61
N GLY A 273 -24.46 26.63 -13.41
CA GLY A 273 -24.76 27.84 -14.18
C GLY A 273 -25.69 27.58 -15.37
N PRO A 274 -26.03 28.62 -16.13
CA PRO A 274 -26.83 28.50 -17.35
C PRO A 274 -26.11 27.67 -18.42
N HIS A 275 -26.88 27.22 -19.42
CA HIS A 275 -26.35 26.51 -20.59
C HIS A 275 -25.27 27.34 -21.30
N ARG A 276 -24.23 26.67 -21.80
CA ARG A 276 -23.02 27.31 -22.34
C ARG A 276 -22.85 27.06 -23.82
N THR A 277 -22.29 28.05 -24.50
CA THR A 277 -21.90 27.93 -25.90
C THR A 277 -20.63 27.07 -26.05
N ALA A 278 -20.40 26.49 -27.23
CA ALA A 278 -19.18 25.72 -27.50
C ALA A 278 -17.89 26.54 -27.28
N THR A 279 -17.95 27.86 -27.51
CA THR A 279 -16.83 28.80 -27.26
C THR A 279 -16.52 28.94 -25.77
N GLU A 280 -17.55 29.07 -24.92
CA GLU A 280 -17.38 29.14 -23.47
C GLU A 280 -16.83 27.82 -22.91
N LEU A 281 -17.32 26.68 -23.41
CA LEU A 281 -16.81 25.36 -23.05
C LEU A 281 -15.34 25.21 -23.44
N ALA A 282 -14.99 25.57 -24.69
CA ALA A 282 -13.62 25.54 -25.19
C ALA A 282 -12.67 26.35 -24.31
N LYS A 283 -13.08 27.57 -23.93
CA LYS A 283 -12.32 28.43 -23.02
C LYS A 283 -12.17 27.80 -21.63
N TYR A 284 -13.25 27.24 -21.08
CA TYR A 284 -13.27 26.66 -19.75
C TYR A 284 -12.36 25.43 -19.62
N TYR A 285 -12.42 24.51 -20.59
CA TYR A 285 -11.60 23.29 -20.60
C TYR A 285 -10.20 23.48 -21.21
N GLY A 286 -9.86 24.70 -21.66
CA GLY A 286 -8.56 24.99 -22.27
C GLY A 286 -8.32 24.25 -23.60
N VAL A 287 -9.38 24.01 -24.38
CA VAL A 287 -9.33 23.25 -25.65
C VAL A 287 -9.87 24.07 -26.81
N SER A 288 -9.61 23.63 -28.04
CA SER A 288 -10.22 24.24 -29.23
C SER A 288 -11.65 23.74 -29.45
N ILE A 289 -12.49 24.57 -30.07
CA ILE A 289 -13.87 24.18 -30.46
C ILE A 289 -13.85 22.91 -31.33
N SER A 290 -12.89 22.80 -32.26
CA SER A 290 -12.73 21.62 -33.10
C SER A 290 -12.38 20.35 -32.31
N ALA A 291 -11.67 20.47 -31.18
CA ALA A 291 -11.37 19.32 -30.32
C ALA A 291 -12.66 18.81 -29.64
N ILE A 292 -13.54 19.73 -29.23
CA ILE A 292 -14.86 19.38 -28.70
C ILE A 292 -15.69 18.65 -29.75
N SER A 293 -15.84 19.23 -30.96
CA SER A 293 -16.63 18.63 -32.03
C SER A 293 -16.11 17.25 -32.45
N LYS A 294 -14.79 17.08 -32.57
CA LYS A 294 -14.18 15.78 -32.91
C LYS A 294 -14.44 14.71 -31.85
N ARG A 295 -14.40 15.08 -30.56
CA ARG A 295 -14.64 14.14 -29.47
C ARG A 295 -16.10 13.69 -29.43
N ILE A 296 -17.04 14.61 -29.64
CA ILE A 296 -18.48 14.29 -29.74
C ILE A 296 -18.74 13.36 -30.93
N ALA A 297 -18.18 13.66 -32.11
CA ALA A 297 -18.35 12.81 -33.30
C ALA A 297 -17.82 11.39 -33.07
N ARG A 298 -16.63 11.24 -32.49
CA ARG A 298 -16.06 9.91 -32.15
C ARG A 298 -16.92 9.15 -31.16
N ALA A 299 -17.47 9.84 -30.16
CA ALA A 299 -18.34 9.21 -29.18
C ALA A 299 -19.67 8.76 -29.80
N GLN A 300 -20.24 9.55 -30.73
CA GLN A 300 -21.42 9.16 -31.52
C GLN A 300 -21.14 7.93 -32.38
N GLU A 301 -20.00 7.91 -33.10
CA GLU A 301 -19.55 6.76 -33.90
C GLU A 301 -19.37 5.50 -33.06
N ALA A 302 -18.87 5.67 -31.82
CA ALA A 302 -18.69 4.58 -30.86
C ALA A 302 -19.97 4.18 -30.10
N GLY A 303 -21.12 4.82 -30.38
CA GLY A 303 -22.38 4.57 -29.67
C GLY A 303 -22.37 4.97 -28.19
N GLN A 304 -21.43 5.84 -27.79
CA GLN A 304 -21.31 6.33 -26.42
C GLN A 304 -22.30 7.48 -26.16
N PRO A 305 -22.76 7.66 -24.91
CA PRO A 305 -23.62 8.77 -24.55
C PRO A 305 -22.90 10.11 -24.82
N VAL A 306 -23.57 11.01 -25.55
CA VAL A 306 -23.07 12.35 -25.87
C VAL A 306 -24.00 13.43 -25.31
N PRO A 307 -23.47 14.59 -24.92
CA PRO A 307 -24.29 15.69 -24.43
C PRO A 307 -25.17 16.23 -25.55
N HIS A 308 -26.48 16.27 -25.32
CA HIS A 308 -27.43 16.81 -26.28
C HIS A 308 -27.44 18.35 -26.20
N PRO A 309 -27.18 19.03 -27.31
CA PRO A 309 -27.34 20.48 -27.35
C PRO A 309 -28.83 20.86 -27.27
N ALA A 310 -29.11 21.99 -26.63
CA ALA A 310 -30.37 22.69 -26.71
C ALA A 310 -30.23 23.88 -27.67
N ASP A 311 -31.16 23.99 -28.62
CA ASP A 311 -31.25 25.17 -29.47
C ASP A 311 -31.94 26.29 -28.69
N THR A 312 -31.22 27.40 -28.53
CA THR A 312 -31.73 28.62 -27.88
C THR A 312 -31.73 29.76 -28.89
N GLU A 313 -32.39 30.88 -28.56
CA GLU A 313 -32.40 32.08 -29.42
C GLU A 313 -30.99 32.60 -29.73
N ASP A 314 -30.03 32.35 -28.85
CA ASP A 314 -28.61 32.73 -28.99
C ASP A 314 -27.75 31.64 -29.66
N GLY A 315 -28.35 30.58 -30.20
CA GLY A 315 -27.68 29.45 -30.84
C GLY A 315 -27.59 28.18 -30.00
N THR A 316 -26.76 27.23 -30.45
CA THR A 316 -26.57 25.90 -29.85
C THR A 316 -25.85 26.00 -28.50
N ARG A 317 -26.50 25.55 -27.42
CA ARG A 317 -25.94 25.55 -26.07
C ARG A 317 -25.98 24.17 -25.43
N TYR A 318 -25.09 23.93 -24.48
CA TYR A 318 -24.94 22.67 -23.78
C TYR A 318 -25.15 22.86 -22.28
N ASP A 319 -25.78 21.87 -21.64
CA ASP A 319 -25.79 21.77 -20.17
C ASP A 319 -24.34 21.53 -19.69
N PRO A 320 -23.76 22.43 -18.87
CA PRO A 320 -22.40 22.30 -18.33
C PRO A 320 -22.18 20.97 -17.63
N ARG A 321 -23.18 20.46 -16.92
CA ARG A 321 -23.07 19.25 -16.12
C ARG A 321 -23.07 18.00 -16.99
N ALA A 322 -23.98 17.94 -17.97
CA ALA A 322 -24.00 16.85 -18.94
C ALA A 322 -22.72 16.83 -19.79
N PHE A 323 -22.21 18.03 -20.14
CA PHE A 323 -20.96 18.15 -20.88
C PHE A 323 -19.74 17.75 -20.05
N ASP A 324 -19.65 18.16 -18.78
CA ASP A 324 -18.55 17.78 -17.90
C ASP A 324 -18.49 16.27 -17.67
N ALA A 325 -19.63 15.62 -17.42
CA ALA A 325 -19.69 14.17 -17.27
C ALA A 325 -19.25 13.42 -18.55
N PHE A 326 -19.49 13.99 -19.73
CA PHE A 326 -18.99 13.47 -20.99
C PHE A 326 -17.48 13.73 -21.17
N TRP A 327 -17.03 14.93 -20.78
CA TRP A 327 -15.65 15.37 -20.99
C TRP A 327 -14.67 14.69 -20.02
N ASN A 328 -15.11 14.52 -18.79
CA ASN A 328 -14.41 13.95 -17.65
C ASN A 328 -15.26 12.78 -17.09
N PRO A 329 -15.36 11.65 -17.82
CA PRO A 329 -16.19 10.54 -17.37
C PRO A 329 -15.72 10.05 -15.99
N PRO A 330 -16.66 9.80 -15.05
CA PRO A 330 -16.30 9.19 -13.78
C PRO A 330 -15.62 7.84 -14.04
N ALA A 331 -14.62 7.49 -13.23
CA ALA A 331 -14.00 6.17 -13.31
C ALA A 331 -15.10 5.10 -13.19
N ALA A 332 -15.11 4.13 -14.09
CA ALA A 332 -16.03 3.01 -14.02
C ALA A 332 -15.80 2.28 -12.69
N ASP A 333 -16.88 2.12 -11.92
CA ASP A 333 -16.91 1.31 -10.68
C ASP A 333 -16.63 -0.17 -10.97
#